data_AF-A0A917AM72-F1
#
_entry.id   AF-A0A917AM72-F1
#
_cell.length_a   1.000
_cell.length_b   1.000
_cell.length_c   1.000
_cell.angle_alpha   90.00
_cell.angle_beta   90.00
_cell.angle_gamma   90.00
#
_symmetry.space_group_name_H-M   'P 1'
#
loop_
_entity.id
_entity.type
_entity.pdbx_description
1 polymer ?
#
loop_
_entity_poly.entity_id
_entity_poly.type
_entity_poly.pdbx_seq_one_letter_code
_entity_poly.pdbx_strand_id
1 'polypeptide(L)'
;MPGSINNRYEESHNQEISNDIGIMTDEKWQAIIDNDASYNDQFFYAVKTTRIFCKPSCKSRIPKKENVCIFQNANQALHANFRPCKRCKPTNDKLPDSEWIDLITEYIDKNFTEKLDLEVLANIAHGSPYHLHRTFKRVKSITPVEYIQQVRLHAAKEYLVQTNKAIADIATCAGIPNTPYFITLFKKKTGCTPAQFRQMNKMGEM
;
A
#
# COMPACT_ATOMS: atom_id res chain seq x y z
N MET A 1 9.66 -68.70 -24.48
CA MET A 1 8.38 -68.38 -23.83
C MET A 1 8.35 -66.87 -23.58
N PRO A 2 7.26 -66.19 -23.98
CA PRO A 2 7.09 -64.73 -24.10
C PRO A 2 6.95 -64.09 -22.70
N GLY A 3 7.15 -62.79 -22.47
CA GLY A 3 6.78 -61.63 -23.27
C GLY A 3 5.36 -61.17 -22.92
N SER A 4 5.25 -59.98 -22.28
CA SER A 4 4.09 -59.06 -22.20
C SER A 4 3.86 -58.53 -20.77
N ILE A 5 4.18 -57.25 -20.47
CA ILE A 5 3.45 -56.01 -20.81
C ILE A 5 2.21 -55.81 -19.91
N ASN A 6 2.26 -54.85 -18.98
CA ASN A 6 1.51 -53.60 -19.12
C ASN A 6 1.79 -52.61 -17.99
N ASN A 7 2.68 -51.68 -18.30
CA ASN A 7 2.83 -50.37 -17.67
C ASN A 7 1.57 -49.57 -18.03
N ARG A 8 0.64 -49.37 -17.08
CA ARG A 8 -0.68 -48.77 -17.36
C ARG A 8 -0.87 -47.38 -16.72
N TYR A 9 0.22 -46.64 -16.50
CA TYR A 9 0.18 -45.34 -15.82
C TYR A 9 1.10 -44.25 -16.43
N GLU A 10 1.39 -44.31 -17.74
CA GLU A 10 2.29 -43.31 -18.38
C GLU A 10 1.65 -42.38 -19.43
N GLU A 11 0.35 -42.46 -19.74
CA GLU A 11 -0.17 -41.69 -20.90
C GLU A 11 -1.21 -40.60 -20.62
N SER A 12 -1.66 -40.35 -19.39
CA SER A 12 -2.77 -39.40 -19.17
C SER A 12 -2.43 -38.02 -18.59
N HIS A 13 -1.16 -37.70 -18.32
CA HIS A 13 -0.81 -36.42 -17.66
C HIS A 13 -0.21 -35.33 -18.56
N ASN A 14 -0.09 -35.57 -19.87
CA ASN A 14 0.49 -34.61 -20.82
C ASN A 14 -0.53 -33.88 -21.70
N GLN A 15 -1.83 -34.04 -21.47
CA GLN A 15 -2.85 -33.55 -22.40
C GLN A 15 -3.74 -32.39 -21.90
N GLU A 16 -3.58 -31.92 -20.66
CA GLU A 16 -4.38 -30.80 -20.13
C GLU A 16 -3.62 -29.47 -19.94
N ILE A 17 -2.31 -29.41 -20.19
CA ILE A 17 -1.51 -28.18 -19.97
C ILE A 17 -1.61 -27.18 -21.15
N SER A 18 -2.23 -27.57 -22.26
CA SER A 18 -2.12 -26.84 -23.54
C SER A 18 -3.09 -25.67 -23.73
N ASN A 19 -4.13 -25.51 -22.90
CA ASN A 19 -5.22 -24.56 -23.20
C ASN A 19 -5.19 -23.22 -22.42
N ASP A 20 -4.29 -23.03 -21.46
CA ASP A 20 -4.29 -21.83 -20.59
C ASP A 20 -2.97 -21.02 -20.58
N ILE A 21 -2.08 -21.28 -21.54
CA ILE A 21 -0.78 -20.58 -21.65
C ILE A 21 -0.92 -19.43 -22.65
N GLY A 22 -0.75 -18.19 -22.17
CA GLY A 22 -0.75 -17.00 -23.02
C GLY A 22 0.43 -17.00 -23.99
N ILE A 23 0.22 -16.46 -25.20
CA ILE A 23 1.29 -16.32 -26.20
C ILE A 23 2.34 -15.30 -25.70
N MET A 24 3.61 -15.71 -25.78
CA MET A 24 4.78 -14.86 -25.62
C MET A 24 4.95 -13.97 -26.86
N THR A 25 4.58 -12.70 -26.75
CA THR A 25 4.84 -11.69 -27.78
C THR A 25 6.13 -10.93 -27.47
N ASP A 26 6.74 -10.31 -28.50
CA ASP A 26 7.94 -9.50 -28.32
C ASP A 26 7.70 -8.28 -27.42
N GLU A 27 6.50 -7.72 -27.44
CA GLU A 27 6.05 -6.66 -26.54
C GLU A 27 6.07 -7.10 -25.06
N LYS A 28 5.48 -8.26 -24.74
CA LYS A 28 5.48 -8.80 -23.36
C LYS A 28 6.90 -9.14 -22.90
N TRP A 29 7.73 -9.63 -23.82
CA TRP A 29 9.13 -9.90 -23.54
C TRP A 29 9.90 -8.62 -23.23
N GLN A 30 9.67 -7.56 -24.00
CA GLN A 30 10.27 -6.25 -23.79
C GLN A 30 9.85 -5.65 -22.44
N ALA A 31 8.56 -5.75 -22.06
CA ALA A 31 8.07 -5.30 -20.76
C ALA A 31 8.76 -6.00 -19.57
N ILE A 32 9.11 -7.29 -19.70
CA ILE A 32 9.87 -8.03 -18.66
C ILE A 32 11.30 -7.50 -18.55
N ILE A 33 11.94 -7.17 -19.68
CA ILE A 33 13.29 -6.62 -19.72
C ILE A 33 13.33 -5.22 -19.12
N ASP A 34 12.36 -4.37 -19.50
CA ASP A 34 12.30 -2.95 -19.11
C ASP A 34 11.78 -2.75 -17.69
N ASN A 35 11.41 -3.83 -16.98
CA ASN A 35 10.83 -3.79 -15.64
C ASN A 35 9.55 -2.93 -15.60
N ASP A 36 8.74 -2.98 -16.65
CA ASP A 36 7.59 -2.09 -16.77
C ASP A 36 6.47 -2.50 -15.81
N ALA A 37 6.11 -1.58 -14.91
CA ALA A 37 5.05 -1.78 -13.93
C ALA A 37 3.64 -1.65 -14.51
N SER A 38 3.47 -1.06 -15.70
CA SER A 38 2.16 -0.89 -16.35
C SER A 38 1.52 -2.23 -16.78
N TYR A 39 2.35 -3.28 -16.97
CA TYR A 39 1.92 -4.62 -17.36
C TYR A 39 1.68 -5.56 -16.18
N ASN A 40 1.85 -5.09 -14.94
CA ASN A 40 1.79 -5.92 -13.73
C ASN A 40 0.46 -6.66 -13.50
N ASP A 41 -0.63 -6.11 -14.03
CA ASP A 41 -1.97 -6.65 -13.88
C ASP A 41 -2.54 -7.12 -15.24
N GLN A 42 -1.73 -7.08 -16.31
CA GLN A 42 -2.08 -7.58 -17.63
C GLN A 42 -1.62 -9.03 -17.84
N PHE A 43 -0.46 -9.39 -17.29
CA PHE A 43 0.05 -10.75 -17.38
C PHE A 43 1.09 -11.07 -16.30
N PHE A 44 1.27 -12.35 -16.05
CA PHE A 44 2.32 -12.91 -15.21
C PHE A 44 3.26 -13.77 -16.07
N TYR A 45 4.54 -13.75 -15.78
CA TYR A 45 5.49 -14.65 -16.43
C TYR A 45 6.01 -15.68 -15.46
N ALA A 46 6.24 -16.91 -15.91
CA ALA A 46 6.86 -17.94 -15.11
C ALA A 46 8.05 -18.57 -15.80
N VAL A 47 9.00 -19.02 -14.99
CA VAL A 47 10.24 -19.62 -15.46
C VAL A 47 10.14 -21.14 -15.29
N LYS A 48 10.16 -21.87 -16.40
CA LYS A 48 10.03 -23.34 -16.44
C LYS A 48 11.06 -24.05 -15.58
N THR A 49 12.30 -23.56 -15.56
CA THR A 49 13.42 -24.16 -14.84
C THR A 49 13.32 -24.02 -13.33
N THR A 50 12.84 -22.88 -12.82
CA THR A 50 12.72 -22.64 -11.38
C THR A 50 11.32 -22.91 -10.83
N ARG A 51 10.33 -23.09 -11.72
CA ARG A 51 8.91 -23.20 -11.37
C ARG A 51 8.43 -22.01 -10.53
N ILE A 52 8.95 -20.81 -10.81
CA ILE A 52 8.56 -19.57 -10.14
C ILE A 52 7.84 -18.65 -11.12
N PHE A 53 6.72 -18.06 -10.72
CA PHE A 53 6.05 -16.99 -11.48
C PHE A 53 6.18 -15.62 -10.83
N CYS A 54 6.20 -14.58 -11.65
CA CYS A 54 6.54 -13.20 -11.33
C CYS A 54 5.63 -12.20 -12.07
N LYS A 55 5.49 -11.00 -11.52
CA LYS A 55 5.05 -9.80 -12.25
C LYS A 55 6.16 -9.27 -13.18
N PRO A 56 5.85 -8.65 -14.34
CA PRO A 56 6.80 -7.99 -15.25
C PRO A 56 7.79 -7.05 -14.55
N SER A 57 7.36 -6.27 -13.55
CA SER A 57 8.24 -5.37 -12.79
C SER A 57 9.15 -6.07 -11.75
N CYS A 58 9.35 -7.39 -11.85
CA CYS A 58 10.15 -8.13 -10.87
C CYS A 58 11.65 -7.86 -11.07
N LYS A 59 12.32 -7.33 -10.03
CA LYS A 59 13.77 -7.03 -10.02
C LYS A 59 14.67 -8.27 -9.97
N SER A 60 14.13 -9.46 -10.24
CA SER A 60 14.91 -10.70 -10.29
C SER A 60 15.73 -10.76 -11.57
N ARG A 61 16.79 -11.58 -11.58
CA ARG A 61 17.63 -11.74 -12.78
C ARG A 61 16.77 -12.18 -13.96
N ILE A 62 16.96 -11.53 -15.10
CA ILE A 62 16.19 -11.81 -16.32
C ILE A 62 16.50 -13.25 -16.77
N PRO A 63 15.49 -14.13 -16.87
CA PRO A 63 15.66 -15.51 -17.33
C PRO A 63 15.91 -15.55 -18.85
N LYS A 64 16.30 -16.70 -19.40
CA LYS A 64 16.36 -16.88 -20.86
C LYS A 64 14.94 -16.96 -21.44
N LYS A 65 14.68 -16.24 -22.55
CA LYS A 65 13.36 -16.16 -23.23
C LYS A 65 12.72 -17.53 -23.46
N GLU A 66 13.50 -18.52 -23.89
CA GLU A 66 13.08 -19.91 -24.15
C GLU A 66 12.42 -20.61 -22.94
N ASN A 67 12.80 -20.22 -21.73
CA ASN A 67 12.36 -20.84 -20.48
C ASN A 67 11.20 -20.10 -19.83
N VAL A 68 10.60 -19.13 -20.51
CA VAL A 68 9.52 -18.30 -19.96
C VAL A 68 8.18 -18.68 -20.57
N CYS A 69 7.13 -18.73 -19.74
CA CYS A 69 5.74 -18.86 -20.18
C CYS A 69 4.88 -17.71 -19.60
N ILE A 70 3.83 -17.30 -20.32
CA ILE A 70 2.90 -16.24 -19.88
C ILE A 70 1.65 -16.90 -19.31
N PHE A 71 1.16 -16.35 -18.21
CA PHE A 71 -0.17 -16.57 -17.66
C PHE A 71 -0.93 -15.25 -17.65
N GLN A 72 -2.24 -15.30 -17.89
CA GLN A 72 -3.09 -14.11 -17.77
C GLN A 72 -3.34 -13.77 -16.30
N ASN A 73 -3.52 -14.79 -15.46
CA ASN A 73 -3.86 -14.65 -14.05
C ASN A 73 -2.91 -15.43 -13.15
N ALA A 74 -2.73 -14.96 -11.91
CA ALA A 74 -1.94 -15.68 -10.90
C ALA A 74 -2.49 -17.08 -10.61
N ASN A 75 -3.81 -17.26 -10.67
CA ASN A 75 -4.46 -18.57 -10.47
C ASN A 75 -4.04 -19.60 -11.54
N GLN A 76 -3.93 -19.20 -12.81
CA GLN A 76 -3.45 -20.11 -13.88
C GLN A 76 -2.03 -20.61 -13.58
N ALA A 77 -1.15 -19.72 -13.12
CA ALA A 77 0.20 -20.09 -12.73
C ALA A 77 0.21 -21.07 -11.54
N LEU A 78 -0.65 -20.86 -10.54
CA LEU A 78 -0.79 -21.75 -9.38
C LEU A 78 -1.30 -23.14 -9.79
N HIS A 79 -2.34 -23.21 -10.64
CA HIS A 79 -2.86 -24.47 -11.18
C HIS A 79 -1.81 -25.23 -12.01
N ALA A 80 -0.94 -24.50 -12.73
CA ALA A 80 0.19 -25.07 -13.46
C ALA A 80 1.40 -25.45 -12.56
N ASN A 81 1.21 -25.49 -11.23
CA ASN A 81 2.23 -25.82 -10.21
C ASN A 81 3.43 -24.87 -10.17
N PHE A 82 3.25 -23.60 -10.53
CA PHE A 82 4.26 -22.58 -10.31
C PHE A 82 4.09 -21.91 -8.93
N ARG A 83 5.22 -21.67 -8.26
CA ARG A 83 5.25 -21.01 -6.95
C ARG A 83 5.35 -19.49 -7.14
N PRO A 84 4.62 -18.69 -6.35
CA PRO A 84 4.72 -17.23 -6.44
C PRO A 84 6.11 -16.76 -6.02
N CYS A 85 6.67 -15.84 -6.78
CA CYS A 85 7.96 -15.26 -6.44
C CYS A 85 7.88 -14.49 -5.12
N LYS A 86 8.76 -14.85 -4.17
CA LYS A 86 8.84 -14.20 -2.86
C LYS A 86 9.25 -12.72 -2.94
N ARG A 87 9.84 -12.31 -4.06
CA ARG A 87 10.37 -10.95 -4.26
C ARG A 87 9.30 -9.97 -4.76
N CYS A 88 8.59 -10.34 -5.84
CA CYS A 88 7.53 -9.48 -6.39
C CYS A 88 6.15 -9.77 -5.79
N LYS A 89 5.98 -10.85 -5.02
CA LYS A 89 4.73 -11.22 -4.33
C LYS A 89 3.51 -11.07 -5.26
N PRO A 90 3.48 -11.81 -6.38
CA PRO A 90 2.53 -11.60 -7.46
C PRO A 90 1.06 -11.81 -7.07
N THR A 91 0.80 -12.56 -5.99
CA THR A 91 -0.52 -12.84 -5.43
C THR A 91 -0.99 -11.84 -4.38
N ASN A 92 -0.16 -10.87 -4.01
CA ASN A 92 -0.54 -9.84 -3.05
C ASN A 92 -1.01 -8.63 -3.84
N ASP A 93 -2.28 -8.60 -4.21
CA ASP A 93 -2.92 -7.43 -4.81
C ASP A 93 -2.87 -6.30 -3.79
N LYS A 94 -1.86 -5.45 -3.93
CA LYS A 94 -1.78 -4.22 -3.19
C LYS A 94 -2.66 -3.22 -3.92
N LEU A 95 -3.50 -2.52 -3.18
CA LEU A 95 -4.07 -1.27 -3.67
C LEU A 95 -2.92 -0.39 -4.22
N PRO A 96 -3.17 0.37 -5.29
CA PRO A 96 -2.24 1.40 -5.74
C PRO A 96 -1.82 2.27 -4.55
N ASP A 97 -0.56 2.67 -4.50
CA ASP A 97 -0.03 3.44 -3.37
C ASP A 97 -0.84 4.72 -3.08
N SER A 98 -1.45 5.35 -4.09
CA SER A 98 -2.33 6.51 -3.91
C SER A 98 -3.61 6.14 -3.17
N GLU A 99 -4.35 5.15 -3.67
CA GLU A 99 -5.61 4.67 -3.07
C GLU A 99 -5.38 4.13 -1.66
N TRP A 100 -4.26 3.43 -1.46
CA TRP A 100 -3.86 2.94 -0.15
C TRP A 100 -3.64 4.08 0.85
N ILE A 101 -3.02 5.17 0.42
CA ILE A 101 -2.81 6.35 1.27
C ILE A 101 -4.12 7.12 1.49
N ASP A 102 -4.99 7.20 0.50
CA ASP A 102 -6.28 7.88 0.65
C ASP A 102 -7.17 7.17 1.67
N LEU A 103 -7.19 5.84 1.70
CA LEU A 103 -7.88 5.06 2.75
C LEU A 103 -7.33 5.36 4.15
N ILE A 104 -6.00 5.50 4.28
CA ILE A 104 -5.37 5.84 5.57
C ILE A 104 -5.69 7.28 5.96
N THR A 105 -5.66 8.21 5.02
CA THR A 105 -6.04 9.60 5.24
C THR A 105 -7.48 9.71 5.71
N GLU A 106 -8.42 9.05 5.03
CA GLU A 106 -9.83 9.03 5.43
C GLU A 106 -10.02 8.46 6.84
N TYR A 107 -9.28 7.41 7.18
CA TYR A 107 -9.30 6.87 8.54
C TYR A 107 -8.80 7.88 9.58
N ILE A 108 -7.71 8.59 9.29
CA ILE A 108 -7.17 9.63 10.17
C ILE A 108 -8.20 10.74 10.36
N ASP A 109 -8.84 11.22 9.29
CA ASP A 109 -9.80 12.32 9.35
C ASP A 109 -11.05 11.97 10.18
N LYS A 110 -11.44 10.69 10.22
CA LYS A 110 -12.56 10.22 11.04
C LYS A 110 -12.18 9.95 12.50
N ASN A 111 -10.92 9.57 12.77
CA ASN A 111 -10.49 9.05 14.07
C ASN A 111 -9.34 9.86 14.70
N PHE A 112 -9.11 11.10 14.26
CA PHE A 112 -7.95 11.90 14.70
C PHE A 112 -7.90 12.13 16.21
N THR A 113 -9.03 12.04 16.92
CA THR A 113 -9.12 12.20 18.37
C THR A 113 -8.53 11.03 19.15
N GLU A 114 -8.45 9.86 18.53
CA GLU A 114 -7.93 8.65 19.17
C GLU A 114 -6.40 8.59 19.18
N LYS A 115 -5.84 7.61 19.90
CA LYS A 115 -4.40 7.35 19.88
C LYS A 115 -4.01 6.69 18.54
N LEU A 116 -3.76 7.53 17.54
CA LEU A 116 -3.22 7.11 16.25
C LEU A 116 -1.69 7.05 16.31
N ASP A 117 -1.14 5.84 16.21
CA ASP A 117 0.29 5.62 15.97
C ASP A 117 0.52 4.95 14.61
N LEU A 118 1.79 4.92 14.19
CA LEU A 118 2.17 4.40 12.88
C LEU A 118 1.90 2.89 12.77
N GLU A 119 1.96 2.15 13.88
CA GLU A 119 1.70 0.71 13.92
C GLU A 119 0.22 0.42 13.73
N VAL A 120 -0.65 1.14 14.43
CA VAL A 120 -2.10 1.07 14.30
C VAL A 120 -2.52 1.36 12.86
N LEU A 121 -2.05 2.47 12.28
CA LEU A 121 -2.39 2.83 10.90
C LEU A 121 -1.90 1.79 9.88
N ALA A 122 -0.70 1.24 10.09
CA ALA A 122 -0.15 0.21 9.22
C ALA A 122 -0.96 -1.09 9.32
N ASN A 123 -1.37 -1.48 10.53
CA ASN A 123 -2.18 -2.69 10.75
C ASN A 123 -3.56 -2.59 10.11
N ILE A 124 -4.24 -1.45 10.27
CA ILE A 124 -5.56 -1.19 9.65
C ILE A 124 -5.47 -1.28 8.13
N ALA A 125 -4.40 -0.76 7.55
CA ALA A 125 -4.21 -0.74 6.11
C ALA A 125 -3.47 -1.99 5.58
N HIS A 126 -3.30 -3.04 6.39
CA HIS A 126 -2.59 -4.28 6.02
C HIS A 126 -1.17 -4.06 5.44
N GLY A 127 -0.46 -3.05 5.95
CA GLY A 127 0.90 -2.70 5.53
C GLY A 127 1.93 -2.77 6.66
N SER A 128 3.19 -2.48 6.33
CA SER A 128 4.24 -2.31 7.34
C SER A 128 4.41 -0.83 7.71
N PRO A 129 4.73 -0.50 8.98
CA PRO A 129 4.94 0.88 9.42
C PRO A 129 5.98 1.63 8.56
N TYR A 130 7.04 0.92 8.16
CA TYR A 130 8.10 1.47 7.32
C TYR A 130 7.63 1.80 5.90
N HIS A 131 6.84 0.91 5.30
CA HIS A 131 6.26 1.14 3.99
C HIS A 131 5.26 2.29 4.04
N LEU A 132 4.40 2.33 5.07
CA LEU A 132 3.48 3.43 5.32
C LEU A 132 4.22 4.76 5.37
N HIS A 133 5.23 4.88 6.22
CA HIS A 133 5.99 6.13 6.34
C HIS A 133 6.60 6.59 5.00
N ARG A 134 7.24 5.67 4.26
CA ARG A 134 7.85 6.01 2.97
C ARG A 134 6.82 6.37 1.90
N THR A 135 5.74 5.60 1.79
CA THR A 135 4.70 5.81 0.78
C THR A 135 3.92 7.09 1.09
N PHE A 136 3.54 7.32 2.34
CA PHE A 136 2.81 8.52 2.76
C PHE A 136 3.63 9.78 2.46
N LYS A 137 4.93 9.79 2.80
CA LYS A 137 5.81 10.92 2.49
C LYS A 137 5.97 11.15 0.99
N ARG A 138 5.99 10.08 0.17
CA ARG A 138 6.07 10.22 -1.29
C ARG A 138 4.78 10.75 -1.90
N VAL A 139 3.62 10.35 -1.38
CA VAL A 139 2.30 10.68 -1.94
C VAL A 139 1.80 12.04 -1.42
N LYS A 140 1.90 12.32 -0.12
CA LYS A 140 1.39 13.55 0.53
C LYS A 140 2.49 14.59 0.83
N SER A 141 3.76 14.29 0.54
CA SER A 141 4.93 15.16 0.83
C SER A 141 5.21 15.46 2.31
N ILE A 142 4.45 14.87 3.23
CA ILE A 142 4.57 15.02 4.69
C ILE A 142 4.54 13.65 5.36
N THR A 143 4.98 13.56 6.60
CA THR A 143 4.92 12.29 7.36
C THR A 143 3.50 12.04 7.89
N PRO A 144 3.11 10.76 8.16
CA PRO A 144 1.83 10.44 8.79
C PRO A 144 1.60 11.20 10.11
N VAL A 145 2.65 11.33 10.92
CA VAL A 145 2.59 12.05 12.20
C VAL A 145 2.33 13.55 12.00
N GLU A 146 2.98 14.17 11.01
CA GLU A 146 2.73 15.57 10.67
C GLU A 146 1.31 15.77 10.15
N TYR A 147 0.78 14.83 9.37
CA TYR A 147 -0.59 14.88 8.88
C TYR A 147 -1.60 14.82 10.03
N ILE A 148 -1.45 13.87 10.96
CA ILE A 148 -2.29 13.79 12.17
C ILE A 148 -2.22 15.11 12.94
N GLN A 149 -1.03 15.68 13.13
CA GLN A 149 -0.89 16.99 13.80
C GLN A 149 -1.62 18.11 13.06
N GLN A 150 -1.58 18.14 11.73
CA GLN A 150 -2.29 19.14 10.94
C GLN A 150 -3.81 19.02 11.11
N VAL A 151 -4.36 17.81 11.00
CA VAL A 151 -5.81 17.54 11.17
C VAL A 151 -6.25 17.97 12.58
N ARG A 152 -5.51 17.56 13.61
CA ARG A 152 -5.80 17.93 15.00
C ARG A 152 -5.73 19.44 15.24
N LEU A 153 -4.73 20.12 14.69
CA LEU A 153 -4.59 21.57 14.83
C LEU A 153 -5.68 22.33 14.05
N HIS A 154 -6.14 21.79 12.92
CA HIS A 154 -7.24 22.35 12.17
C HIS A 154 -8.54 22.32 13.00
N ALA A 155 -8.91 21.14 13.53
CA ALA A 155 -10.04 20.99 14.43
C ALA A 155 -9.91 21.89 15.68
N ALA A 156 -8.71 22.00 16.25
CA ALA A 156 -8.45 22.89 17.38
C ALA A 156 -8.70 24.37 17.06
N LYS A 157 -8.32 24.84 15.85
CA LYS A 157 -8.61 26.21 15.41
C LYS A 157 -10.11 26.45 15.31
N GLU A 158 -10.86 25.51 14.75
CA GLU A 158 -12.32 25.59 14.66
C GLU A 158 -12.96 25.69 16.05
N TYR A 159 -12.56 24.83 16.99
CA TYR A 159 -13.06 24.89 18.36
C TYR A 159 -12.68 26.19 19.08
N LEU A 160 -11.51 26.77 18.80
CA LEU A 160 -11.08 28.04 19.39
C LEU A 160 -11.93 29.23 18.92
N VAL A 161 -12.43 29.18 17.68
CA VAL A 161 -13.30 30.20 17.08
C VAL A 161 -14.75 29.99 17.50
N GLN A 162 -15.25 28.76 17.38
CA GLN A 162 -16.67 28.44 17.57
C GLN A 162 -17.09 28.32 19.04
N THR A 163 -16.15 28.11 19.97
CA THR A 163 -16.48 27.82 21.37
C THR A 163 -15.67 28.65 22.37
N ASN A 164 -16.24 28.82 23.57
CA ASN A 164 -15.56 29.44 24.72
C ASN A 164 -14.98 28.40 25.71
N LYS A 165 -14.84 27.13 25.30
CA LYS A 165 -14.29 26.06 26.16
C LYS A 165 -12.87 26.39 26.66
N ALA A 166 -12.46 25.78 27.78
CA ALA A 166 -11.10 25.94 28.27
C ALA A 166 -10.09 25.38 27.26
N ILE A 167 -8.87 25.92 27.23
CA ILE A 167 -7.83 25.47 26.30
C ILE A 167 -7.49 23.99 26.51
N ALA A 168 -7.56 23.50 27.76
CA ALA A 168 -7.35 22.09 28.08
C ALA A 168 -8.45 21.17 27.50
N ASP A 169 -9.70 21.61 27.54
CA ASP A 169 -10.83 20.87 26.96
C ASP A 169 -10.70 20.81 25.44
N ILE A 170 -10.34 21.92 24.80
CA ILE A 170 -10.11 21.97 23.35
C ILE A 170 -8.96 21.05 22.95
N ALA A 171 -7.86 21.07 23.71
CA ALA A 171 -6.72 20.19 23.46
C ALA A 171 -7.16 18.72 23.49
N THR A 172 -7.99 18.35 24.47
CA THR A 172 -8.57 17.00 24.59
C THR A 172 -9.51 16.67 23.43
N CYS A 173 -10.45 17.56 23.10
CA CYS A 173 -11.38 17.38 21.96
C CYS A 173 -10.66 17.32 20.61
N ALA A 174 -9.48 17.93 20.49
CA ALA A 174 -8.65 17.88 19.29
C ALA A 174 -7.69 16.68 19.27
N GLY A 175 -7.77 15.73 20.21
CA GLY A 175 -6.91 14.55 20.26
C GLY A 175 -5.49 14.79 20.78
N ILE A 176 -5.25 15.92 21.47
CA ILE A 176 -3.96 16.28 22.08
C ILE A 176 -4.17 16.55 23.58
N PRO A 177 -4.38 15.51 24.41
CA PRO A 177 -4.76 15.70 25.82
C PRO A 177 -3.67 16.40 26.65
N ASN A 178 -2.41 16.33 26.23
CA ASN A 178 -1.31 17.04 26.89
C ASN A 178 -1.37 18.54 26.54
N THR A 179 -1.91 19.35 27.45
CA THR A 179 -2.13 20.79 27.24
C THR A 179 -0.83 21.59 27.02
N PRO A 180 0.25 21.42 27.83
CA PRO A 180 1.53 22.07 27.54
C PRO A 180 2.10 21.73 26.15
N TYR A 181 2.03 20.45 25.75
CA TYR A 181 2.43 20.02 24.42
C TYR A 181 1.55 20.63 23.32
N PHE A 182 0.23 20.68 23.52
CA PHE A 182 -0.69 21.33 22.60
C PHE A 182 -0.33 22.81 22.38
N ILE A 183 -0.10 23.57 23.45
CA ILE A 183 0.23 25.01 23.36
C ILE A 183 1.53 25.22 22.58
N THR A 184 2.57 24.43 22.89
CA THR A 184 3.87 24.52 22.21
C THR A 184 3.78 24.13 20.74
N LEU A 185 3.08 23.03 20.42
CA LEU A 185 2.84 22.60 19.04
C LEU A 185 2.02 23.62 18.25
N PHE A 186 0.95 24.14 18.84
CA PHE A 186 0.09 25.14 18.20
C PHE A 186 0.90 26.39 17.89
N LYS A 187 1.63 26.96 18.87
CA LYS A 187 2.50 28.12 18.66
C LYS A 187 3.56 27.88 17.59
N LYS A 188 4.18 26.70 17.57
CA LYS A 188 5.18 26.34 16.55
C LYS A 188 4.58 26.32 15.14
N LYS A 189 3.32 25.93 14.99
CA LYS A 189 2.67 25.76 13.68
C LYS A 189 1.87 26.99 13.22
N THR A 190 1.40 27.83 14.14
CA THR A 190 0.55 29.00 13.84
C THR A 190 1.21 30.34 14.15
N GLY A 191 2.36 30.35 14.85
CA GLY A 191 3.07 31.57 15.27
C GLY A 191 2.55 32.21 16.55
N CYS A 192 1.37 31.83 17.05
CA CYS A 192 0.72 32.42 18.23
C CYS A 192 0.19 31.33 19.18
N THR A 193 -0.06 31.66 20.45
CA THR A 193 -0.66 30.69 21.38
C THR A 193 -2.15 30.49 21.08
N PRO A 194 -2.76 29.36 21.50
CA PRO A 194 -4.20 29.15 21.36
C PRO A 194 -5.06 30.29 21.93
N ALA A 195 -4.65 30.86 23.06
CA ALA A 195 -5.33 31.99 23.70
C ALA A 195 -5.22 33.28 22.86
N GLN A 196 -4.03 33.57 22.33
CA GLN A 196 -3.81 34.70 21.41
C GLN A 196 -4.62 34.54 20.13
N PHE A 197 -4.62 33.34 19.55
CA PHE A 197 -5.40 33.02 18.36
C PHE A 197 -6.89 33.29 18.58
N ARG A 198 -7.45 32.87 19.72
CA ARG A 198 -8.84 33.16 20.09
C ARG A 198 -9.11 34.67 20.20
N GLN A 199 -8.23 35.42 20.86
CA GLN A 199 -8.40 36.87 21.00
C GLN A 199 -8.38 37.58 19.66
N MET A 200 -7.44 37.22 18.78
CA MET A 200 -7.31 37.81 17.44
C MET A 200 -8.57 37.59 16.59
N ASN A 201 -9.15 36.38 16.60
CA ASN A 201 -10.36 36.10 15.82
C ASN A 201 -11.59 36.83 16.39
N LYS A 202 -11.69 36.99 17.72
CA LYS A 202 -12.76 37.80 18.33
C LYS A 202 -12.67 39.29 18.01
N MET A 203 -11.47 39.80 17.73
CA MET A 203 -11.26 41.21 17.37
C MET A 203 -11.49 41.49 15.88
N GLY A 204 -11.49 40.46 15.02
CA GLY A 204 -11.74 40.61 13.58
C GLY A 204 -13.22 40.56 13.17
N GLU A 205 -14.12 40.27 14.10
CA GLU A 205 -15.58 40.20 13.89
C GLU A 205 -16.34 41.41 14.49
N MET A 206 -15.63 42.44 14.94
CA MET A 206 -16.19 43.76 15.35
C MET A 206 -15.84 44.82 14.32
#